data_AF-A0A1Y3B2J0-F1
#
_entry.id   AF-A0A1Y3B2J0-F1
#
_cell.length_a   1.000
_cell.length_b   1.000
_cell.length_c   1.000
_cell.angle_alpha   90.00
_cell.angle_beta   90.00
_cell.angle_gamma   90.00
#
_symmetry.space_group_name_H-M   'P 1'
#
loop_
_entity.id
_entity.type
_entity.pdbx_description
1 polymer ?
#
loop_
_entity_poly.entity_id
_entity_poly.type
_entity_poly.pdbx_seq_one_letter_code
_entity_poly.pdbx_strand_id
1 'polypeptide(L)'
;MCGGRLEIIPCSRVGHIFRKRRPYDSPDGQDTLAYNSLRVAHVWLDDYKKYFLKSRSDLSTMSYGNVSDRIELRNRLHCKSFDWYLHNIYPDLLDQINNRSLNSTGNSDRKNLFVHKQPKILDKFQIRLNSTDLCLESESELSYKNCPIHLQQCSRSSRRQLWKQTDLNELRMGMKGCLDSGSPNKIDSIRLNKCHQMGSTQK
;
A
#
# COMPACT_ATOMS: atom_id res chain seq x y z
N MET A 1 6.52 -6.93 -22.59
CA MET A 1 6.29 -5.99 -23.72
C MET A 1 7.22 -6.27 -24.90
N CYS A 2 8.53 -6.48 -24.70
CA CYS A 2 9.49 -6.69 -25.80
C CYS A 2 10.04 -8.14 -25.88
N GLY A 3 9.22 -9.14 -25.56
CA GLY A 3 9.59 -10.57 -25.70
C GLY A 3 10.24 -11.25 -24.48
N GLY A 4 10.70 -10.51 -23.47
CA GLY A 4 11.24 -11.10 -22.24
C GLY A 4 10.17 -11.55 -21.22
N ARG A 5 10.61 -12.30 -20.19
CA ARG A 5 9.80 -12.74 -19.03
C ARG A 5 10.50 -12.40 -17.71
N LEU A 6 9.71 -12.26 -16.64
CA LEU A 6 10.19 -11.99 -15.29
C LEU A 6 9.78 -13.14 -14.38
N GLU A 7 10.72 -13.72 -13.64
CA GLU A 7 10.49 -14.87 -12.77
C GLU A 7 11.10 -14.63 -11.39
N ILE A 8 10.38 -15.04 -10.35
CA ILE A 8 10.91 -15.10 -8.98
C ILE A 8 11.30 -16.56 -8.73
N ILE A 9 12.59 -16.82 -8.52
CA ILE A 9 13.12 -18.18 -8.36
C ILE A 9 13.22 -18.52 -6.86
N PRO A 10 12.34 -19.38 -6.29
CA PRO A 10 12.29 -19.59 -4.84
C PRO A 10 13.54 -20.25 -4.24
N CYS A 11 14.30 -20.96 -5.09
CA CYS A 11 15.53 -21.66 -4.70
C CYS A 11 16.75 -20.72 -4.64
N SER A 12 16.71 -19.56 -5.29
CA SER A 12 17.79 -18.56 -5.25
C SER A 12 17.47 -17.52 -4.17
N ARG A 13 18.35 -17.38 -3.18
CA ARG A 13 18.12 -16.50 -2.02
C ARG A 13 19.23 -15.48 -1.89
N VAL A 14 18.83 -14.21 -1.89
CA VAL A 14 19.72 -13.06 -1.65
C VAL A 14 19.11 -12.20 -0.55
N GLY A 15 19.87 -11.92 0.50
CA GLY A 15 19.44 -11.01 1.56
C GLY A 15 19.52 -9.55 1.10
N HIS A 16 18.48 -8.77 1.36
CA HIS A 16 18.46 -7.33 1.10
C HIS A 16 18.10 -6.56 2.37
N ILE A 17 18.93 -5.58 2.75
CA ILE A 17 18.65 -4.69 3.88
C ILE A 17 17.74 -3.56 3.40
N PHE A 18 16.44 -3.67 3.69
CA PHE A 18 15.47 -2.63 3.39
C PHE A 18 15.69 -1.40 4.29
N ARG A 19 16.12 -0.29 3.68
CA ARG A 19 16.31 0.99 4.35
C ARG A 19 14.99 1.74 4.47
N LYS A 20 14.77 2.43 5.59
CA LYS A 20 13.56 3.27 5.79
C LYS A 20 13.63 4.60 5.06
N ARG A 21 14.84 5.13 4.85
CA ARG A 21 15.12 6.41 4.19
C ARG A 21 16.39 6.26 3.36
N ARG A 22 16.50 7.07 2.30
CA ARG A 22 17.74 7.17 1.54
C ARG A 22 18.78 7.90 2.40
N PRO A 23 20.00 7.38 2.57
CA PRO A 23 21.04 8.04 3.36
C PRO A 23 21.82 9.10 2.57
N TYR A 24 21.46 9.31 1.30
CA TYR A 24 22.07 10.30 0.42
C TYR A 24 20.99 11.16 -0.21
N ASP A 25 21.32 12.42 -0.40
CA ASP A 25 20.48 13.37 -1.12
C ASP A 25 20.71 13.28 -2.63
N SER A 26 19.76 13.82 -3.39
CA SER A 26 19.98 13.97 -4.83
C SER A 26 20.98 15.11 -5.04
N PRO A 27 22.01 14.95 -5.91
CA PRO A 27 23.08 15.93 -6.08
C PRO A 27 22.58 17.37 -6.28
N ASP A 28 21.47 17.53 -7.00
CA ASP A 28 20.87 18.83 -7.34
C ASP A 28 19.59 19.14 -6.54
N GLY A 29 19.29 18.39 -5.48
CA GLY A 29 18.03 18.53 -4.72
C GLY A 29 16.75 18.15 -5.48
N GLN A 30 16.88 17.68 -6.73
CA GLN A 30 15.75 17.29 -7.56
C GLN A 30 15.09 15.99 -7.06
N ASP A 31 13.78 15.88 -7.21
CA ASP A 31 13.07 14.61 -7.00
C ASP A 31 13.39 13.64 -8.15
N THR A 32 14.53 12.97 -8.02
CA THR A 32 15.02 11.98 -8.98
C THR A 32 14.05 10.80 -9.17
N LEU A 33 13.26 10.47 -8.14
CA LEU A 33 12.25 9.41 -8.26
C LEU A 33 11.11 9.85 -9.17
N ALA A 34 10.59 11.06 -8.97
CA ALA A 34 9.55 11.63 -9.83
C ALA A 34 10.03 11.78 -11.27
N TYR A 35 11.21 12.37 -11.47
CA TYR A 35 11.81 12.57 -12.79
C TYR A 35 11.94 11.25 -13.56
N ASN A 36 12.52 10.21 -12.93
CA ASN A 36 12.69 8.91 -13.56
C ASN A 36 11.36 8.19 -13.80
N SER A 37 10.40 8.33 -12.89
CA SER A 37 9.06 7.75 -13.05
C SER A 37 8.32 8.36 -14.23
N LEU A 38 8.41 9.68 -14.43
CA LEU A 38 7.84 10.36 -15.61
C LEU A 38 8.47 9.86 -16.90
N ARG A 39 9.80 9.70 -16.96
CA ARG A 39 10.48 9.17 -18.14
C ARG A 39 9.97 7.78 -18.51
N VAL A 40 9.79 6.90 -17.53
CA VAL A 40 9.20 5.58 -17.75
C VAL A 40 7.75 5.69 -18.23
N ALA A 41 6.95 6.54 -17.58
CA ALA A 41 5.54 6.73 -17.92
C ALA A 41 5.35 7.18 -19.37
N HIS A 42 6.14 8.16 -19.82
CA HIS A 42 6.07 8.71 -21.17
C HIS A 42 6.55 7.74 -22.25
N VAL A 43 7.45 6.81 -21.92
CA VAL A 43 7.98 5.84 -22.89
C VAL A 43 7.15 4.56 -22.95
N TRP A 44 6.61 4.09 -21.82
CA TRP A 44 6.10 2.72 -21.71
C TRP A 44 4.62 2.59 -21.37
N LEU A 45 3.97 3.59 -20.78
CA LEU A 45 2.60 3.44 -20.27
C LEU A 45 1.51 3.85 -21.27
N ASP A 46 1.86 4.28 -22.49
CA ASP A 46 0.90 4.69 -23.53
C ASP A 46 -0.17 5.64 -22.98
N ASP A 47 -1.44 5.39 -23.28
CA ASP A 47 -2.58 6.18 -22.78
C ASP A 47 -2.86 5.95 -21.29
N TYR A 48 -2.34 4.87 -20.71
CA TYR A 48 -2.50 4.57 -19.28
C TYR A 48 -1.65 5.48 -18.39
N LYS A 49 -0.69 6.23 -18.94
CA LYS A 49 0.05 7.27 -18.20
C LYS A 49 -0.87 8.31 -17.57
N LYS A 50 -2.06 8.54 -18.15
CA LYS A 50 -3.09 9.45 -17.60
C LYS A 50 -3.49 9.07 -16.19
N TYR A 51 -3.54 7.77 -15.88
CA TYR A 51 -3.83 7.31 -14.53
C TYR A 51 -2.69 7.75 -13.62
N PHE A 52 -1.43 7.39 -13.92
CA PHE A 52 -0.25 7.78 -13.16
C PHE A 52 -0.23 9.31 -12.87
N LEU A 53 -0.40 10.14 -13.90
CA LEU A 53 -0.43 11.60 -13.76
C LEU A 53 -1.62 12.09 -12.90
N LYS A 54 -2.78 11.42 -12.97
CA LYS A 54 -3.92 11.75 -12.10
C LYS A 54 -3.62 11.52 -10.61
N SER A 55 -2.71 10.61 -10.26
CA SER A 55 -2.34 10.41 -8.83
C SER A 55 -1.32 11.36 -8.31
N ARG A 56 -0.46 11.77 -9.22
CA ARG A 56 0.68 12.61 -8.96
C ARG A 56 0.49 13.83 -9.83
N SER A 57 -0.59 14.56 -9.56
CA SER A 57 -0.94 15.76 -10.32
C SER A 57 0.14 16.82 -10.22
N ASP A 58 0.92 16.79 -9.13
CA ASP A 58 2.16 17.55 -8.93
C ASP A 58 3.20 17.33 -10.04
N LEU A 59 3.16 16.19 -10.72
CA LEU A 59 4.12 15.82 -11.76
C LEU A 59 3.66 16.18 -13.18
N SER A 60 2.42 16.66 -13.35
CA SER A 60 1.87 16.97 -14.68
C SER A 60 2.61 18.09 -15.41
N THR A 61 3.20 19.03 -14.66
CA THR A 61 3.96 20.18 -15.18
C THR A 61 5.47 20.03 -15.03
N MET A 62 5.93 18.92 -14.42
CA MET A 62 7.34 18.68 -14.17
C MET A 62 8.05 18.23 -15.47
N SER A 63 9.22 18.82 -15.75
CA SER A 63 10.06 18.39 -16.87
C SER A 63 10.67 17.00 -16.61
N TYR A 64 10.70 16.17 -17.65
CA TYR A 64 11.28 14.83 -17.62
C TYR A 64 12.41 14.65 -18.66
N GLY A 65 12.85 15.76 -19.27
CA GLY A 65 13.87 15.79 -20.31
C GLY A 65 13.46 15.08 -21.61
N ASN A 66 14.42 14.93 -22.52
CA ASN A 66 14.20 14.24 -23.79
C ASN A 66 14.18 12.71 -23.59
N VAL A 67 13.19 12.03 -24.19
CA VAL A 67 13.02 10.57 -24.17
C VAL A 67 12.92 9.95 -25.57
N SER A 68 13.21 10.73 -26.62
CA SER A 68 13.04 10.34 -28.03
C SER A 68 13.80 9.06 -28.35
N ASP A 69 15.08 8.96 -27.95
CA ASP A 69 15.91 7.76 -28.18
C ASP A 69 15.31 6.50 -27.55
N ARG A 70 14.59 6.64 -26.41
CA ARG A 70 13.94 5.51 -25.75
C ARG A 70 12.66 5.09 -26.46
N ILE A 71 11.92 6.05 -27.01
CA ILE A 71 10.76 5.78 -27.87
C ILE A 71 11.21 5.08 -29.16
N GLU A 72 12.28 5.58 -29.79
CA GLU A 72 12.84 4.97 -30.99
C GLU A 72 13.33 3.54 -30.73
N LEU A 73 14.01 3.30 -29.60
CA LEU A 73 14.40 1.96 -29.18
C LEU A 73 13.19 1.04 -29.03
N ARG A 74 12.12 1.50 -28.37
CA ARG A 74 10.88 0.73 -28.21
C ARG A 74 10.28 0.33 -29.56
N ASN A 75 10.29 1.25 -30.52
CA ASN A 75 9.80 1.00 -31.88
C ASN A 75 10.68 -0.02 -32.62
N ARG A 76 12.01 0.14 -32.54
CA ARG A 76 12.99 -0.76 -33.16
C ARG A 76 12.90 -2.20 -32.64
N LEU A 77 12.58 -2.36 -31.36
CA LEU A 77 12.39 -3.67 -30.72
C LEU A 77 11.00 -4.27 -30.96
N HIS A 78 10.12 -3.58 -31.71
CA HIS A 78 8.75 -4.01 -31.99
C HIS A 78 7.98 -4.42 -30.73
N CYS A 79 8.15 -3.65 -29.65
CA CYS A 79 7.51 -3.94 -28.37
C CYS A 79 5.98 -3.83 -28.47
N LYS A 80 5.28 -4.72 -27.76
CA LYS A 80 3.82 -4.66 -27.59
C LYS A 80 3.39 -3.40 -26.82
N SER A 81 2.11 -3.03 -26.96
CA SER A 81 1.50 -1.93 -26.22
C SER A 81 1.42 -2.22 -24.71
N PHE A 82 1.26 -1.18 -23.91
CA PHE A 82 0.98 -1.32 -22.49
C PHE A 82 -0.40 -1.94 -22.24
N ASP A 83 -1.34 -1.66 -23.13
CA ASP A 83 -2.64 -2.32 -23.15
C ASP A 83 -2.51 -3.85 -23.21
N TRP A 84 -1.69 -4.35 -24.14
CA TRP A 84 -1.39 -5.78 -24.23
C TRP A 84 -0.75 -6.30 -22.93
N TYR A 85 0.14 -5.53 -22.31
CA TYR A 85 0.75 -5.92 -21.04
C TYR A 85 -0.29 -6.07 -19.92
N LEU A 86 -1.24 -5.15 -19.79
CA LEU A 86 -2.29 -5.25 -18.79
C LEU A 86 -3.21 -6.45 -19.04
N HIS A 87 -3.60 -6.72 -20.28
CA HIS A 87 -4.47 -7.86 -20.59
C HIS A 87 -3.79 -9.22 -20.46
N ASN A 88 -2.48 -9.32 -20.72
CA ASN A 88 -1.78 -10.61 -20.82
C ASN A 88 -0.82 -10.90 -19.66
N ILE A 89 -0.28 -9.86 -19.02
CA ILE A 89 0.77 -10.01 -17.99
C ILE A 89 0.28 -9.58 -16.61
N TYR A 90 -0.54 -8.53 -16.51
CA TYR A 90 -1.05 -8.06 -15.21
C TYR A 90 -2.54 -7.71 -15.22
N PRO A 91 -3.44 -8.69 -15.47
CA PRO A 91 -4.89 -8.47 -15.60
C PRO A 91 -5.53 -7.97 -14.29
N ASP A 92 -5.05 -8.41 -13.12
CA ASP A 92 -5.56 -7.95 -11.83
C ASP A 92 -5.47 -6.41 -11.65
N LEU A 93 -4.45 -5.79 -12.26
CA LEU A 93 -4.32 -4.34 -12.25
C LEU A 93 -5.35 -3.67 -13.18
N LEU A 94 -5.63 -4.29 -14.33
CA LEU A 94 -6.65 -3.80 -15.26
C LEU A 94 -8.04 -3.82 -14.62
N ASP A 95 -8.39 -4.90 -13.92
CA ASP A 95 -9.65 -5.01 -13.19
C ASP A 95 -9.79 -3.90 -12.14
N GLN A 96 -8.70 -3.57 -11.44
CA GLN A 96 -8.70 -2.46 -10.48
C GLN A 96 -8.92 -1.10 -11.16
N ILE A 97 -8.37 -0.89 -12.35
CA ILE A 97 -8.56 0.34 -13.13
C ILE A 97 -10.01 0.44 -13.60
N ASN A 98 -10.57 -0.63 -14.17
CA ASN A 98 -11.93 -0.67 -14.73
C ASN A 98 -13.00 -0.49 -13.64
N ASN A 99 -12.85 -1.20 -12.51
CA ASN A 99 -13.76 -1.08 -11.36
C ASN A 99 -13.79 0.34 -10.77
N ARG A 100 -12.74 1.16 -10.99
CA ARG A 100 -12.73 2.57 -10.56
C ARG A 100 -13.38 3.50 -11.57
N SER A 101 -13.30 3.21 -12.87
CA SER A 101 -14.00 3.99 -13.90
C SER A 101 -15.53 3.94 -13.69
N LEU A 102 -16.06 2.76 -13.35
CA LEU A 102 -17.48 2.56 -13.07
C LEU A 102 -17.97 3.28 -11.80
N ASN A 103 -17.07 3.53 -10.83
CA ASN A 103 -17.40 4.23 -9.58
C ASN A 103 -17.17 5.75 -9.64
N SER A 104 -16.82 6.30 -10.82
CA SER A 104 -16.45 7.72 -10.97
C SER A 104 -17.61 8.66 -11.32
N THR A 105 -18.86 8.20 -11.27
CA THR A 105 -20.08 9.02 -11.39
C THR A 105 -20.53 9.66 -10.08
N GLY A 106 -19.74 9.58 -8.99
CA GLY A 106 -20.10 10.18 -7.70
C GLY A 106 -18.91 10.77 -6.94
N ASN A 107 -18.85 12.10 -6.93
CA ASN A 107 -18.08 12.98 -6.06
C ASN A 107 -16.55 12.99 -6.15
N SER A 108 -16.05 14.21 -6.41
CA SER A 108 -14.67 14.63 -6.46
C SER A 108 -13.99 14.58 -5.09
N ASP A 109 -13.43 13.42 -4.74
CA ASP A 109 -12.45 13.32 -3.66
C ASP A 109 -11.12 12.77 -4.19
N ARG A 110 -10.09 13.60 -4.03
CA ARG A 110 -8.67 13.30 -4.27
C ARG A 110 -8.26 12.03 -3.47
N LYS A 111 -8.39 10.85 -4.06
CA LYS A 111 -7.89 9.60 -3.47
C LYS A 111 -6.72 9.06 -4.31
N ASN A 112 -5.54 9.06 -3.69
CA ASN A 112 -4.25 8.56 -4.18
C ASN A 112 -4.37 7.30 -5.06
N LEU A 113 -3.64 7.19 -6.19
CA LEU A 113 -3.81 6.04 -7.09
C LEU A 113 -3.52 4.67 -6.50
N PHE A 114 -2.73 4.59 -5.43
CA PHE A 114 -2.38 3.32 -4.80
C PHE A 114 -3.09 3.20 -3.45
N VAL A 115 -4.42 3.31 -3.44
CA VAL A 115 -5.19 2.82 -2.29
C VAL A 115 -5.30 1.30 -2.45
N HIS A 116 -4.46 0.55 -1.72
CA HIS A 116 -4.82 -0.82 -1.32
C HIS A 116 -6.28 -0.76 -0.87
N LYS A 117 -7.18 -1.53 -1.52
CA LYS A 117 -8.61 -1.57 -1.21
C LYS A 117 -8.74 -1.59 0.31
N GLN A 118 -9.19 -0.50 0.90
CA GLN A 118 -9.26 -0.42 2.35
C GLN A 118 -10.34 -1.41 2.77
N PRO A 119 -10.04 -2.33 3.70
CA PRO A 119 -11.03 -3.28 4.17
C PRO A 119 -12.26 -2.55 4.69
N LYS A 120 -13.44 -3.09 4.38
CA LYS A 120 -14.70 -2.50 4.85
C LYS A 120 -14.80 -2.75 6.35
N ILE A 121 -15.10 -1.71 7.12
CA ILE A 121 -15.36 -1.85 8.55
C ILE A 121 -16.74 -2.45 8.71
N LEU A 122 -16.81 -3.62 9.33
CA LEU A 122 -18.07 -4.30 9.64
C LEU A 122 -18.67 -3.75 10.92
N ASP A 123 -17.85 -3.59 11.97
CA ASP A 123 -18.31 -3.15 13.28
C ASP A 123 -17.24 -2.38 14.06
N LYS A 124 -17.67 -1.65 15.09
CA LYS A 124 -16.83 -0.89 16.03
C LYS A 124 -17.24 -1.16 17.47
N PHE A 125 -16.30 -1.61 18.30
CA PHE A 125 -16.61 -2.06 19.66
C PHE A 125 -15.42 -1.89 20.61
N GLN A 126 -15.68 -2.08 21.91
CA GLN A 126 -14.64 -2.24 22.93
C GLN A 126 -14.53 -3.74 23.26
N ILE A 127 -13.32 -4.26 23.43
CA ILE A 127 -13.10 -5.64 23.85
C ILE A 127 -12.98 -5.64 25.37
N ARG A 128 -13.98 -6.19 26.07
CA ARG A 128 -14.06 -6.22 27.53
C ARG A 128 -13.72 -7.61 28.06
N LEU A 129 -12.91 -7.67 29.12
CA LEU A 129 -12.64 -8.92 29.83
C LEU A 129 -13.88 -9.33 30.63
N ASN A 130 -14.32 -10.58 30.44
CA ASN A 130 -15.55 -11.09 31.05
C ASN A 130 -15.54 -10.91 32.59
N SER A 131 -16.69 -10.51 33.15
CA SER A 131 -16.89 -10.29 34.59
C SER A 131 -15.98 -9.21 35.24
N THR A 132 -15.37 -8.31 34.45
CA THR A 132 -14.58 -7.18 34.96
C THR A 132 -14.95 -5.88 34.24
N ASP A 133 -14.60 -4.70 34.78
CA ASP A 133 -14.71 -3.41 34.07
C ASP A 133 -13.44 -3.05 33.27
N LEU A 134 -12.66 -4.07 32.88
CA LEU A 134 -11.42 -3.90 32.13
C LEU A 134 -11.65 -4.11 30.63
N CYS A 135 -11.11 -3.20 29.83
CA CYS A 135 -11.13 -3.21 28.38
C CYS A 135 -9.71 -3.28 27.83
N LEU A 136 -9.59 -3.89 26.65
CA LEU A 136 -8.33 -3.98 25.92
C LEU A 136 -7.93 -2.61 25.35
N GLU A 137 -6.80 -2.09 25.82
CA GLU A 137 -6.29 -0.75 25.48
C GLU A 137 -4.87 -0.81 24.91
N SER A 138 -4.59 -0.02 23.88
CA SER A 138 -3.21 0.19 23.42
C SER A 138 -2.48 1.19 24.30
N GLU A 139 -1.16 1.04 24.43
CA GLU A 139 -0.34 2.04 25.13
C GLU A 139 -0.37 3.41 24.42
N SER A 140 -0.40 3.41 23.09
CA SER A 140 -0.35 4.63 22.26
C SER A 140 -1.46 4.67 21.19
N GLU A 141 -2.01 5.86 20.94
CA GLU A 141 -2.95 6.11 19.82
C GLU A 141 -2.24 6.18 18.46
N LEU A 142 -0.98 6.64 18.45
CA LEU A 142 -0.24 7.04 17.26
C LEU A 142 0.86 6.03 16.89
N SER A 143 1.35 5.26 17.85
CA SER A 143 2.36 4.24 17.62
C SER A 143 1.71 2.88 17.38
N TYR A 144 1.91 2.35 16.17
CA TYR A 144 1.44 1.02 15.77
C TYR A 144 2.60 0.06 15.52
N LYS A 145 3.82 0.35 15.98
CA LYS A 145 4.95 -0.57 15.75
C LYS A 145 5.30 -1.24 17.06
N ASN A 146 5.04 -2.54 17.15
CA ASN A 146 5.33 -3.34 18.35
C ASN A 146 4.68 -2.73 19.60
N CYS A 147 3.52 -2.08 19.44
CA CYS A 147 2.90 -1.33 20.52
C CYS A 147 2.23 -2.32 21.49
N PRO A 148 2.59 -2.30 22.79
CA PRO A 148 1.97 -3.14 23.80
C PRO A 148 0.48 -2.85 23.94
N ILE A 149 -0.24 -3.91 24.29
CA ILE A 149 -1.66 -3.87 24.61
C ILE A 149 -1.82 -4.41 26.02
N HIS A 150 -2.63 -3.74 26.82
CA HIS A 150 -2.89 -4.09 28.21
C HIS A 150 -4.38 -3.95 28.51
N LEU A 151 -4.78 -4.44 29.68
CA LEU A 151 -6.14 -4.25 30.19
C LEU A 151 -6.17 -2.97 31.02
N GLN A 152 -7.19 -2.13 30.78
CA GLN A 152 -7.39 -0.88 31.50
C GLN A 152 -8.88 -0.60 31.69
N GLN A 153 -9.24 0.23 32.68
CA GLN A 153 -10.64 0.56 32.96
C GLN A 153 -11.39 1.05 31.71
N CYS A 154 -12.54 0.45 31.42
CA CYS A 154 -13.33 0.75 30.24
C CYS A 154 -13.74 2.23 30.20
N SER A 155 -13.37 2.93 29.13
CA SER A 155 -13.70 4.34 28.91
C SER A 155 -14.25 4.55 27.51
N ARG A 156 -15.50 5.00 27.41
CA ARG A 156 -16.17 5.27 26.12
C ARG A 156 -15.54 6.41 25.33
N SER A 157 -14.79 7.30 25.98
CA SER A 157 -14.09 8.41 25.32
C SER A 157 -12.69 8.01 24.80
N SER A 158 -12.14 6.88 25.25
CA SER A 158 -10.79 6.46 24.87
C SER A 158 -10.78 5.87 23.46
N ARG A 159 -10.10 6.54 22.54
CA ARG A 159 -9.86 6.01 21.18
C ARG A 159 -8.90 4.81 21.19
N ARG A 160 -8.09 4.67 22.24
CA ARG A 160 -7.19 3.52 22.46
C ARG A 160 -7.92 2.24 22.86
N GLN A 161 -9.23 2.32 23.14
CA GLN A 161 -10.08 1.15 23.41
C GLN A 161 -11.08 0.87 22.28
N LEU A 162 -11.06 1.66 21.21
CA LEU A 162 -11.99 1.53 20.09
C LEU A 162 -11.41 0.62 19.00
N TRP A 163 -11.92 -0.60 18.95
CA TRP A 163 -11.57 -1.63 17.98
C TRP A 163 -12.54 -1.62 16.81
N LYS A 164 -12.05 -2.06 15.64
CA LYS A 164 -12.84 -2.17 14.40
C LYS A 164 -12.59 -3.53 13.77
N GLN A 165 -13.63 -4.28 13.47
CA GLN A 165 -13.52 -5.51 12.69
C GLN A 165 -13.70 -5.21 11.20
N THR A 166 -12.88 -5.83 10.36
CA THR A 166 -12.95 -5.67 8.90
C THR A 166 -13.54 -6.89 8.20
N ASP A 167 -13.94 -6.72 6.94
CA ASP A 167 -14.32 -7.81 6.02
C ASP A 167 -13.20 -8.80 5.70
N LEU A 168 -11.97 -8.54 6.14
CA LEU A 168 -10.83 -9.47 6.09
C LEU A 168 -10.60 -10.23 7.40
N ASN A 169 -11.52 -10.10 8.37
CA ASN A 169 -11.40 -10.62 9.75
C ASN A 169 -10.21 -10.05 10.52
N GLU A 170 -9.79 -8.81 10.23
CA GLU A 170 -8.74 -8.15 11.00
C GLU A 170 -9.35 -7.30 12.12
N LEU A 171 -8.73 -7.32 13.30
CA LEU A 171 -9.03 -6.40 14.40
C LEU A 171 -8.12 -5.18 14.35
N ARG A 172 -8.70 -4.00 14.10
CA ARG A 172 -7.97 -2.76 13.86
C ARG A 172 -8.18 -1.71 14.94
N MET A 173 -7.13 -0.92 15.18
CA MET A 173 -7.17 0.28 16.00
C MET A 173 -6.58 1.47 15.24
N GLY A 174 -7.22 2.63 15.38
CA GLY A 174 -6.81 3.85 14.68
C GLY A 174 -6.96 3.72 13.16
N MET A 175 -5.96 4.25 12.42
CA MET A 175 -5.94 4.22 10.95
C MET A 175 -5.13 3.06 10.36
N LYS A 176 -4.08 2.59 11.07
CA LYS A 176 -3.09 1.66 10.51
C LYS A 176 -2.69 0.52 11.46
N GLY A 177 -3.23 0.48 12.68
CA GLY A 177 -2.92 -0.56 13.66
C GLY A 177 -3.81 -1.80 13.47
N CYS A 178 -3.19 -2.98 13.46
CA CYS A 178 -3.84 -4.28 13.48
C CYS A 178 -3.33 -5.07 14.69
N LEU A 179 -4.25 -5.78 15.35
CA LEU A 179 -3.91 -6.76 16.38
C LEU A 179 -3.07 -7.86 15.74
N ASP A 180 -1.96 -8.18 16.37
CA ASP A 180 -0.97 -9.12 15.86
C ASP A 180 -0.65 -10.11 16.98
N SER A 181 -0.84 -11.41 16.69
CA SER A 181 -0.58 -12.50 17.64
C SER A 181 0.91 -12.74 17.88
N GLY A 182 1.81 -12.01 17.22
CA GLY A 182 3.25 -12.13 17.40
C GLY A 182 3.79 -13.51 16.98
N SER A 183 5.00 -13.84 17.43
CA SER A 183 5.61 -15.14 17.16
C SER A 183 5.14 -16.19 18.16
N PRO A 184 4.80 -17.43 17.72
CA PRO A 184 4.29 -18.49 18.60
C PRO A 184 5.24 -18.90 19.73
N ASN A 185 6.52 -18.53 19.64
CA ASN A 185 7.56 -18.91 20.62
C ASN A 185 7.78 -17.87 21.75
N LYS A 186 6.95 -16.82 21.86
CA LYS A 186 7.01 -15.85 22.97
C LYS A 186 5.63 -15.66 23.57
N ILE A 187 5.52 -15.83 24.89
CA ILE A 187 4.26 -15.77 25.66
C ILE A 187 3.70 -14.33 25.77
N ASP A 188 4.52 -13.29 25.54
CA ASP A 188 4.10 -11.87 25.49
C ASP A 188 3.61 -11.43 24.09
N SER A 189 2.69 -12.22 23.53
CA SER A 189 2.53 -12.40 22.09
C SER A 189 1.65 -11.36 21.39
N ILE A 190 0.69 -10.75 22.09
CA ILE A 190 -0.32 -9.90 21.45
C ILE A 190 0.11 -8.42 21.45
N ARG A 191 0.23 -7.84 20.26
CA ARG A 191 0.69 -6.45 20.06
C ARG A 191 -0.08 -5.76 18.96
N LEU A 192 0.03 -4.43 18.92
CA LEU A 192 -0.48 -3.64 17.81
C LEU A 192 0.67 -3.37 16.82
N ASN A 193 0.52 -3.91 15.60
CA ASN A 193 1.44 -3.71 14.48
C ASN A 193 0.77 -2.99 13.31
N LYS A 194 1.54 -2.60 12.30
CA LYS A 194 0.96 -2.05 11.07
C LYS A 194 0.20 -3.14 10.33
N CYS A 195 -1.04 -2.85 9.93
CA CYS A 195 -1.82 -3.73 9.08
C CYS A 195 -1.09 -4.02 7.77
N HIS A 196 -0.96 -5.30 7.42
CA HIS A 196 -0.31 -5.73 6.18
C HIS A 196 -1.23 -6.50 5.22
N GLN A 197 -2.48 -6.82 5.61
CA GLN A 197 -3.48 -7.50 4.75
C GLN A 197 -3.02 -8.86 4.19
N MET A 198 -2.06 -9.52 4.86
CA MET A 198 -1.53 -10.83 4.42
C MET A 198 -2.19 -12.00 5.16
N GLY A 199 -3.08 -11.73 6.13
CA GLY A 199 -3.92 -12.74 6.75
C GLY A 199 -3.22 -13.82 7.57
N SER A 200 -1.98 -13.61 7.99
CA SER A 200 -1.22 -14.52 8.86
C SER A 200 -1.49 -14.19 10.33
N THR A 201 -0.54 -13.58 11.06
CA THR A 201 -0.66 -13.24 12.48
C THR A 201 -1.67 -12.12 12.80
N GLN A 202 -2.39 -11.59 11.81
CA GLN A 202 -3.30 -10.45 11.92
C GLN A 202 -4.78 -10.80 11.60
N LYS A 203 -5.16 -12.08 11.73
CA LYS A 203 -6.53 -12.58 11.59
C LYS A 203 -7.02 -13.23 12.87
#